data_AF-A0A940ULC3-F1
#
_entry.id   AF-A0A940ULC3-F1
#
_cell.length_a   1.000
_cell.length_b   1.000
_cell.length_c   1.000
_cell.angle_alpha   90.00
_cell.angle_beta   90.00
_cell.angle_gamma   90.00
#
_symmetry.space_group_name_H-M   'P 1'
#
loop_
_entity.id
_entity.type
_entity.pdbx_description
1 polymer ?
#
loop_
_entity_poly.entity_id
_entity_poly.type
_entity_poly.pdbx_seq_one_letter_code
_entity_poly.pdbx_strand_id
1 'polypeptide(L)'
;MTGQITTAVFRPSGKTVRVPSGTNLLDLMRRIDIDLAATCGGKGKCGKCKVKIEEGAEELPSPTETELQHLLPQEIKQHYRLACSIAIPLVPYFVVKTSSTNFMEMKLQTEGRLVAVTPDPAVSKHLIELADSLPSDEETLLNTLREKYGLECTFDYEALANIPAAGLHGKGLVTCVVYDRRSVVAVEPGDTTLNCLGFAADIGTTKLALYLMDLLTGKELASSASPNPQAIYGDDVMSRIAYSLTDKSNNAVLQKAVLKEVASLVRTCCTKAGLKPKWIYEGCFVGNPCMVHFLLGISARSLAFFPYRNVFRKGMTLRARELPVRLNLHPAARLHVLPLIAGFVGADTVAARLAVEKDTSAEIEMLLDIGTNTEVLLSDENGSMACSCASGPAFEGMHISHGRKADSASIEKVWIDPATLDVRFQTIDGAKPAGLCGSGIASVIAELLKVGIL
;
A
#
# COMPACT_ATOMS: atom_id res chain seq x y z
N MET A 1 -37.70 16.26 5.82
CA MET A 1 -38.13 14.95 5.28
C MET A 1 -37.46 13.86 6.10
N THR A 2 -38.17 13.31 7.08
CA THR A 2 -37.72 12.21 7.92
C THR A 2 -37.70 10.94 7.09
N GLY A 3 -36.55 10.63 6.47
CA GLY A 3 -36.37 9.38 5.73
C GLY A 3 -36.62 8.19 6.64
N GLN A 4 -37.34 7.19 6.16
CA GLN A 4 -37.66 5.98 6.92
C GLN A 4 -36.36 5.23 7.23
N ILE A 5 -36.05 5.07 8.52
CA ILE A 5 -34.73 4.60 9.02
C ILE A 5 -34.79 3.11 9.37
N THR A 6 -33.76 2.38 8.97
CA THR A 6 -33.50 0.98 9.34
C THR A 6 -32.21 0.86 10.14
N THR A 7 -32.19 -0.05 11.12
CA THR A 7 -30.98 -0.37 11.90
C THR A 7 -30.28 -1.55 11.24
N ALA A 8 -29.15 -1.31 10.57
CA ALA A 8 -28.34 -2.35 9.96
C ALA A 8 -27.27 -2.84 10.94
N VAL A 9 -27.20 -4.15 11.16
CA VAL A 9 -26.25 -4.81 12.06
C VAL A 9 -25.37 -5.75 11.26
N PHE A 10 -24.05 -5.65 11.43
CA PHE A 10 -23.09 -6.43 10.68
C PHE A 10 -22.33 -7.41 11.55
N ARG A 11 -22.29 -8.68 11.14
CA ARG A 11 -21.58 -9.77 11.83
C ARG A 11 -20.49 -10.33 10.92
N PRO A 12 -19.29 -10.66 11.44
CA PRO A 12 -18.92 -10.67 12.86
C PRO A 12 -18.41 -9.32 13.41
N SER A 13 -18.32 -8.25 12.59
CA SER A 13 -17.71 -6.98 13.00
C SER A 13 -18.39 -6.29 14.19
N GLY A 14 -19.67 -6.61 14.46
CA GLY A 14 -20.45 -6.01 15.54
C GLY A 14 -20.88 -4.57 15.29
N LYS A 15 -20.60 -4.03 14.09
CA LYS A 15 -20.96 -2.65 13.74
C LYS A 15 -22.48 -2.53 13.54
N THR A 16 -23.06 -1.50 14.15
CA THR A 16 -24.49 -1.19 14.06
C THR A 16 -24.67 0.25 13.62
N VAL A 17 -25.49 0.48 12.60
CA VAL A 17 -25.68 1.80 11.99
C VAL A 17 -27.14 2.03 11.63
N ARG A 18 -27.62 3.26 11.89
CA ARG A 18 -28.95 3.71 11.47
C ARG A 18 -28.86 4.37 10.11
N VAL A 19 -29.56 3.85 9.12
CA VAL A 19 -29.46 4.30 7.72
C VAL A 19 -30.84 4.49 7.10
N PRO A 20 -30.98 5.40 6.13
CA PRO A 20 -32.19 5.46 5.33
C PRO A 20 -32.41 4.15 4.59
N SER A 21 -33.66 3.66 4.59
CA SER A 21 -34.09 2.61 3.66
C SER A 21 -33.83 3.03 2.22
N GLY A 22 -33.56 2.06 1.35
CA GLY A 22 -33.11 2.28 -0.03
C GLY A 22 -31.59 2.49 -0.19
N THR A 23 -30.82 2.58 0.90
CA THR A 23 -29.35 2.67 0.81
C THR A 23 -28.77 1.39 0.22
N ASN A 24 -27.90 1.49 -0.81
CA ASN A 24 -27.19 0.34 -1.37
C ASN A 24 -26.30 -0.33 -0.30
N LEU A 25 -26.40 -1.65 -0.17
CA LEU A 25 -25.73 -2.37 0.91
C LEU A 25 -24.20 -2.31 0.78
N LEU A 26 -23.65 -2.50 -0.43
CA LEU A 26 -22.21 -2.44 -0.65
C LEU A 26 -21.65 -1.05 -0.34
N ASP A 27 -22.34 0.01 -0.76
CA ASP A 27 -21.89 1.39 -0.48
C ASP A 27 -21.97 1.72 1.01
N LEU A 28 -22.99 1.22 1.72
CA LEU A 28 -23.04 1.35 3.17
C LEU A 28 -21.84 0.65 3.82
N MET A 29 -21.59 -0.61 3.47
CA MET A 29 -20.48 -1.40 4.02
C MET A 29 -19.15 -0.70 3.83
N ARG A 30 -18.90 -0.12 2.64
CA ARG A 30 -17.72 0.70 2.36
C ARG A 30 -17.63 1.95 3.25
N ARG A 31 -18.75 2.65 3.49
CA ARG A 31 -18.78 3.87 4.32
C ARG A 31 -18.48 3.59 5.79
N ILE A 32 -18.85 2.42 6.29
CA ILE A 32 -18.66 2.01 7.68
C ILE A 32 -17.42 1.13 7.87
N ASP A 33 -16.51 1.09 6.90
CA ASP A 33 -15.27 0.29 6.93
C ASP A 33 -15.53 -1.20 7.24
N ILE A 34 -16.48 -1.83 6.53
CA ILE A 34 -16.66 -3.28 6.53
C ILE A 34 -16.21 -3.84 5.19
N ASP A 35 -15.17 -4.67 5.26
CA ASP A 35 -14.55 -5.24 4.09
C ASP A 35 -15.43 -6.30 3.44
N LEU A 36 -15.67 -6.12 2.15
CA LEU A 36 -16.33 -7.09 1.29
C LEU A 36 -15.73 -6.99 -0.10
N ALA A 37 -15.32 -8.13 -0.66
CA ALA A 37 -14.72 -8.17 -1.99
C ALA A 37 -15.74 -7.70 -3.06
N ALA A 38 -15.43 -6.62 -3.78
CA ALA A 38 -16.32 -6.05 -4.81
C ALA A 38 -15.55 -5.65 -6.06
N THR A 39 -14.85 -6.62 -6.62
CA THR A 39 -13.87 -6.51 -7.71
C THR A 39 -14.34 -5.80 -8.98
N CYS A 40 -15.63 -5.92 -9.32
CA CYS A 40 -16.24 -5.21 -10.44
C CYS A 40 -16.67 -3.76 -10.13
N GLY A 41 -16.28 -3.22 -8.97
CA GLY A 41 -16.66 -1.88 -8.50
C GLY A 41 -18.14 -1.76 -8.10
N GLY A 42 -18.87 -2.88 -7.95
CA GLY A 42 -20.31 -2.88 -7.67
C GLY A 42 -21.20 -2.93 -8.91
N LYS A 43 -20.64 -3.25 -10.09
CA LYS A 43 -21.39 -3.36 -11.36
C LYS A 43 -22.10 -4.70 -11.57
N GLY A 44 -22.14 -5.57 -10.56
CA GLY A 44 -22.81 -6.87 -10.63
C GLY A 44 -22.10 -7.96 -11.46
N LYS A 45 -20.86 -7.78 -11.90
CA LYS A 45 -20.23 -8.70 -12.88
C LYS A 45 -19.42 -9.88 -12.31
N CYS A 46 -19.18 -9.91 -11.00
CA CYS A 46 -18.14 -10.77 -10.42
C CYS A 46 -18.61 -11.77 -9.37
N GLY A 47 -19.84 -11.63 -8.83
CA GLY A 47 -20.34 -12.47 -7.73
C GLY A 47 -19.62 -12.40 -6.38
N LYS A 48 -18.48 -11.68 -6.27
CA LYS A 48 -17.61 -11.70 -5.08
C LYS A 48 -18.17 -10.94 -3.86
N CYS A 49 -19.14 -10.05 -4.05
CA CYS A 49 -19.76 -9.28 -2.96
C CYS A 49 -20.90 -10.05 -2.26
N LYS A 50 -20.75 -11.37 -2.15
CA LYS A 50 -21.73 -12.26 -1.58
C LYS A 50 -21.81 -12.08 -0.07
N VAL A 51 -23.02 -11.87 0.45
CA VAL A 51 -23.33 -11.75 1.87
C VAL A 51 -24.53 -12.61 2.22
N LYS A 52 -24.64 -13.02 3.48
CA LYS A 52 -25.84 -13.69 4.00
C LYS A 52 -26.69 -12.70 4.78
N ILE A 53 -27.97 -12.63 4.48
CA ILE A 53 -28.93 -11.83 5.24
C ILE A 53 -29.57 -12.74 6.29
N GLU A 54 -29.32 -12.46 7.57
CA GLU A 54 -29.86 -13.26 8.69
C GLU A 54 -31.22 -12.74 9.17
N GLU A 55 -31.48 -11.43 9.03
CA GLU A 55 -32.74 -10.80 9.43
C GLU A 55 -33.13 -9.71 8.41
N GLY A 56 -34.41 -9.63 8.07
CA GLY A 56 -34.94 -8.69 7.06
C GLY A 56 -34.79 -9.15 5.60
N ALA A 57 -34.43 -10.42 5.37
CA ALA A 57 -34.28 -10.99 4.03
C ALA A 57 -35.62 -11.12 3.27
N GLU A 58 -36.72 -11.28 4.00
CA GLU A 58 -38.08 -11.49 3.44
C GLU A 58 -38.62 -10.24 2.75
N GLU A 59 -38.17 -9.06 3.19
CA GLU A 59 -38.56 -7.75 2.64
C GLU A 59 -37.71 -7.33 1.43
N LEU A 60 -36.73 -8.14 1.04
CA LEU A 60 -35.95 -7.90 -0.16
C LEU A 60 -36.73 -8.36 -1.41
N PRO A 61 -36.57 -7.66 -2.54
CA PRO A 61 -37.13 -8.13 -3.81
C PRO A 61 -36.52 -9.48 -4.20
N SER A 62 -37.23 -10.19 -5.08
CA SER A 62 -36.74 -11.43 -5.69
C SER A 62 -35.33 -11.23 -6.28
N PRO A 63 -34.47 -12.26 -6.28
CA PRO A 63 -33.13 -12.17 -6.82
C PRO A 63 -33.14 -11.65 -8.26
N THR A 64 -32.24 -10.70 -8.53
CA THR A 64 -32.05 -10.15 -9.88
C THR A 64 -31.43 -11.21 -10.81
N GLU A 65 -31.54 -11.01 -12.13
CA GLU A 65 -30.90 -11.90 -13.13
C GLU A 65 -29.39 -12.04 -12.88
N THR A 66 -28.74 -10.95 -12.53
CA THR A 66 -27.34 -10.90 -12.11
C THR A 66 -27.03 -11.79 -10.90
N GLU A 67 -27.93 -11.81 -9.90
CA GLU A 67 -27.78 -12.67 -8.73
C GLU A 67 -27.97 -14.14 -9.11
N LEU A 68 -28.91 -14.45 -9.99
CA LEU A 68 -29.16 -15.81 -10.49
C LEU A 68 -27.99 -16.37 -11.30
N GLN A 69 -27.20 -15.51 -11.97
CA GLN A 69 -26.00 -15.91 -12.71
C GLN A 69 -24.81 -16.26 -11.80
N HIS A 70 -24.77 -15.73 -10.57
CA HIS A 70 -23.60 -15.80 -9.69
C HIS A 70 -23.83 -16.56 -8.39
N LEU A 71 -25.08 -16.80 -8.00
CA LEU A 71 -25.45 -17.52 -6.79
C LEU A 71 -26.10 -18.86 -7.13
N LEU A 72 -25.75 -19.90 -6.39
CA LEU A 72 -26.39 -21.20 -6.54
C LEU A 72 -27.84 -21.15 -6.00
N PRO A 73 -28.76 -21.97 -6.53
CA PRO A 73 -30.14 -22.03 -6.04
C PRO A 73 -30.25 -22.31 -4.53
N GLN A 74 -29.32 -23.10 -3.98
CA GLN A 74 -29.27 -23.37 -2.54
C GLN A 74 -28.83 -22.15 -1.72
N GLU A 75 -27.91 -21.35 -2.25
CA GLU A 75 -27.44 -20.13 -1.58
C GLU A 75 -28.56 -19.09 -1.52
N ILE A 76 -29.32 -18.93 -2.60
CA ILE A 76 -30.50 -18.06 -2.64
C ILE A 76 -31.54 -18.50 -1.60
N LYS A 77 -31.82 -19.81 -1.51
CA LYS A 77 -32.71 -20.37 -0.48
C LYS A 77 -32.21 -20.12 0.95
N GLN A 78 -30.90 -19.95 1.13
CA GLN A 78 -30.27 -19.62 2.41
C GLN A 78 -30.09 -18.11 2.62
N HIS A 79 -30.78 -17.28 1.84
CA HIS A 79 -30.74 -15.82 1.90
C HIS A 79 -29.36 -15.21 1.62
N TYR A 80 -28.54 -15.85 0.79
CA TYR A 80 -27.37 -15.21 0.21
C TYR A 80 -27.79 -14.24 -0.89
N ARG A 81 -27.18 -13.05 -0.88
CA ARG A 81 -27.43 -11.96 -1.83
C ARG A 81 -26.10 -11.34 -2.26
N LEU A 82 -26.12 -10.63 -3.39
CA LEU A 82 -24.99 -9.79 -3.79
C LEU A 82 -25.18 -8.37 -3.22
N ALA A 83 -24.28 -7.93 -2.35
CA ALA A 83 -24.39 -6.63 -1.68
C ALA A 83 -24.46 -5.44 -2.65
N CYS A 84 -23.86 -5.55 -3.85
CA CYS A 84 -23.95 -4.50 -4.86
C CYS A 84 -25.33 -4.40 -5.51
N SER A 85 -26.12 -5.47 -5.48
CA SER A 85 -27.39 -5.59 -6.21
C SER A 85 -28.61 -5.36 -5.32
N ILE A 86 -28.42 -5.10 -4.02
CA ILE A 86 -29.51 -4.92 -3.08
C ILE A 86 -29.45 -3.58 -2.36
N ALA A 87 -30.64 -3.01 -2.14
CA ALA A 87 -30.86 -1.85 -1.30
C ALA A 87 -31.48 -2.31 0.04
N ILE A 88 -31.14 -1.63 1.12
CA ILE A 88 -31.63 -1.97 2.47
C ILE A 88 -33.13 -1.69 2.54
N PRO A 89 -33.98 -2.69 2.84
CA PRO A 89 -35.42 -2.51 2.93
C PRO A 89 -35.80 -1.74 4.19
N LEU A 90 -37.04 -1.26 4.25
CA LEU A 90 -37.56 -0.63 5.47
C LEU A 90 -37.97 -1.71 6.49
N VAL A 91 -37.05 -2.02 7.39
CA VAL A 91 -37.27 -2.94 8.52
C VAL A 91 -36.70 -2.37 9.82
N PRO A 92 -37.17 -2.81 11.00
CA PRO A 92 -36.57 -2.42 12.28
C PRO A 92 -35.10 -2.79 12.38
N TYR A 93 -34.78 -4.03 11.97
CA TYR A 93 -33.43 -4.60 11.97
C TYR A 93 -33.13 -5.30 10.65
N PHE A 94 -31.93 -5.05 10.12
CA PHE A 94 -31.39 -5.72 8.94
C PHE A 94 -30.03 -6.30 9.30
N VAL A 95 -29.95 -7.62 9.49
CA VAL A 95 -28.73 -8.29 9.98
C VAL A 95 -27.98 -8.91 8.81
N VAL A 96 -26.77 -8.44 8.57
CA VAL A 96 -25.90 -8.89 7.48
C VAL A 96 -24.73 -9.65 8.05
N LYS A 97 -24.63 -10.93 7.70
CA LYS A 97 -23.46 -11.75 7.97
C LYS A 97 -22.54 -11.72 6.77
N THR A 98 -21.37 -11.13 6.97
CA THR A 98 -20.27 -11.26 6.03
C THR A 98 -19.57 -12.57 6.32
N SER A 99 -19.18 -13.30 5.27
CA SER A 99 -18.05 -14.21 5.41
C SER A 99 -16.90 -13.34 5.85
N SER A 100 -16.43 -13.52 7.09
CA SER A 100 -15.17 -12.95 7.54
C SER A 100 -14.12 -13.41 6.54
N THR A 101 -13.78 -12.55 5.59
CA THR A 101 -12.42 -12.47 5.10
C THR A 101 -11.61 -11.95 6.29
N ASN A 102 -11.47 -12.78 7.32
CA ASN A 102 -10.20 -12.86 7.99
C ASN A 102 -9.26 -13.15 6.84
N PHE A 103 -8.56 -12.11 6.40
CA PHE A 103 -7.30 -12.25 5.72
C PHE A 103 -6.45 -13.11 6.66
N MET A 104 -6.64 -14.43 6.59
CA MET A 104 -5.78 -15.42 7.24
C MET A 104 -4.36 -14.97 6.95
N GLU A 105 -3.54 -14.92 7.99
CA GLU A 105 -2.15 -14.45 7.98
C GLU A 105 -1.48 -14.72 6.62
N MET A 106 -1.59 -13.75 5.71
CA MET A 106 -0.95 -13.87 4.43
C MET A 106 0.54 -13.67 4.73
N LYS A 107 1.35 -14.69 4.45
CA LYS A 107 2.80 -14.53 4.35
C LYS A 107 3.08 -13.62 3.16
N LEU A 108 3.02 -12.31 3.39
CA LEU A 108 3.40 -11.31 2.41
C LEU A 108 4.92 -11.20 2.42
N GLN A 109 5.57 -11.66 1.34
CA GLN A 109 7.03 -11.66 1.22
C GLN A 109 7.60 -10.25 1.31
N THR A 110 8.42 -9.97 2.33
CA THR A 110 9.22 -8.74 2.47
C THR A 110 10.71 -9.01 2.38
N GLU A 111 11.12 -10.27 2.20
CA GLU A 111 12.52 -10.66 2.08
C GLU A 111 13.04 -10.36 0.67
N GLY A 112 14.27 -9.85 0.59
CA GLY A 112 14.97 -9.55 -0.65
C GLY A 112 16.48 -9.53 -0.45
N ARG A 113 17.23 -9.40 -1.56
CA ARG A 113 18.68 -9.23 -1.50
C ARG A 113 18.98 -7.80 -1.06
N LEU A 114 19.68 -7.64 0.06
CA LEU A 114 20.20 -6.35 0.48
C LEU A 114 21.43 -5.99 -0.36
N VAL A 115 21.43 -4.78 -0.91
CA VAL A 115 22.59 -4.19 -1.56
C VAL A 115 23.22 -3.21 -0.58
N ALA A 116 24.52 -3.36 -0.35
CA ALA A 116 25.25 -2.46 0.52
C ALA A 116 25.35 -1.08 -0.14
N VAL A 117 24.85 -0.06 0.54
CA VAL A 117 24.97 1.34 0.12
C VAL A 117 25.58 2.15 1.26
N THR A 118 26.40 3.13 0.92
CA THR A 118 26.85 4.12 1.90
C THR A 118 25.72 5.13 2.10
N PRO A 119 25.16 5.25 3.33
CA PRO A 119 24.08 6.19 3.58
C PRO A 119 24.54 7.64 3.38
N ASP A 120 23.76 8.40 2.61
CA ASP A 120 23.89 9.85 2.47
C ASP A 120 22.50 10.48 2.55
N PRO A 121 21.86 10.45 3.74
CA PRO A 121 20.53 11.03 3.93
C PRO A 121 20.56 12.55 3.75
N ALA A 122 19.47 13.13 3.26
CA ALA A 122 19.33 14.57 3.15
C ALA A 122 19.27 15.24 4.55
N VAL A 123 18.79 14.50 5.56
CA VAL A 123 18.78 14.93 6.95
C VAL A 123 20.10 14.59 7.66
N SER A 124 20.59 15.52 8.47
CA SER A 124 21.71 15.33 9.38
C SER A 124 21.40 15.94 10.75
N LYS A 125 22.01 15.41 11.81
CA LYS A 125 21.78 15.85 13.20
C LYS A 125 23.09 16.25 13.85
N HIS A 126 23.11 17.44 14.46
CA HIS A 126 24.31 18.08 14.97
C HIS A 126 24.12 18.48 16.43
N LEU A 127 24.92 17.90 17.33
CA LEU A 127 24.89 18.21 18.75
C LEU A 127 25.60 19.54 19.04
N ILE A 128 24.94 20.40 19.80
CA ILE A 128 25.45 21.70 20.21
C ILE A 128 25.35 21.81 21.73
N GLU A 129 26.46 22.19 22.34
CA GLU A 129 26.52 22.55 23.76
C GLU A 129 26.17 24.03 23.89
N LEU A 130 25.16 24.32 24.70
CA LEU A 130 24.79 25.68 25.05
C LEU A 130 25.66 26.13 26.22
N ALA A 131 26.28 27.31 26.11
CA ALA A 131 26.97 27.92 27.23
C ALA A 131 26.00 28.14 28.42
N ASP A 132 26.54 28.22 29.64
CA ASP A 132 25.82 28.22 30.93
C ASP A 132 24.68 29.26 31.09
N SER A 133 24.51 30.20 30.15
CA SER A 133 23.38 31.13 30.09
C SER A 133 22.29 30.65 29.12
N LEU A 134 21.25 30.02 29.66
CA LEU A 134 19.94 29.93 28.99
C LEU A 134 19.31 31.33 28.92
N PRO A 135 18.61 31.70 27.81
CA PRO A 135 18.30 30.92 26.62
C PRO A 135 19.31 31.10 25.46
N SER A 136 19.48 30.08 24.63
CA SER A 136 20.16 30.19 23.32
C SER A 136 19.27 30.92 22.32
N ASP A 137 19.89 31.54 21.32
CA ASP A 137 19.22 32.19 20.19
C ASP A 137 19.59 31.55 18.84
N GLU A 138 18.93 32.01 17.79
CA GLU A 138 19.18 31.60 16.40
C GLU A 138 20.63 31.83 15.99
N GLU A 139 21.19 33.01 16.29
CA GLU A 139 22.52 33.42 15.87
C GLU A 139 23.60 32.50 16.45
N THR A 140 23.50 32.16 17.73
CA THR A 140 24.42 31.24 18.42
C THR A 140 24.43 29.86 17.76
N LEU A 141 23.24 29.33 17.43
CA LEU A 141 23.13 28.01 16.80
C LEU A 141 23.69 28.04 15.36
N LEU A 142 23.37 29.07 14.58
CA LEU A 142 23.90 29.23 13.22
C LEU A 142 25.43 29.37 13.20
N ASN A 143 25.98 30.20 14.08
CA ASN A 143 27.43 30.38 14.18
C ASN A 143 28.12 29.07 14.56
N THR A 144 27.56 28.32 15.51
CA THR A 144 28.11 27.02 15.91
C THR A 144 28.05 25.99 14.77
N LEU A 145 26.93 25.95 14.02
CA LEU A 145 26.79 25.08 12.85
C LEU A 145 27.83 25.40 11.77
N ARG A 146 28.09 26.69 11.52
CA ARG A 146 29.10 27.15 10.56
C ARG A 146 30.51 26.80 11.02
N GLU A 147 30.87 27.11 12.26
CA GLU A 147 32.23 26.96 12.77
C GLU A 147 32.62 25.50 13.03
N LYS A 148 31.72 24.71 13.64
CA LYS A 148 32.01 23.32 14.03
C LYS A 148 31.76 22.31 12.91
N TYR A 149 30.73 22.55 12.09
CA TYR A 149 30.26 21.58 11.10
C TYR A 149 30.38 22.08 9.65
N GLY A 150 30.81 23.32 9.42
CA GLY A 150 30.96 23.89 8.07
C GLY A 150 29.61 24.09 7.35
N LEU A 151 28.52 24.26 8.09
CA LEU A 151 27.17 24.36 7.55
C LEU A 151 26.67 25.81 7.55
N GLU A 152 26.42 26.35 6.37
CA GLU A 152 25.69 27.61 6.20
C GLU A 152 24.21 27.31 6.04
N CYS A 153 23.44 27.60 7.10
CA CYS A 153 22.03 27.26 7.16
C CYS A 153 21.14 28.47 7.46
N THR A 154 19.86 28.34 7.14
CA THR A 154 18.78 29.18 7.65
C THR A 154 17.85 28.36 8.54
N PHE A 155 17.00 29.01 9.33
CA PHE A 155 16.00 28.30 10.11
C PHE A 155 14.63 28.24 9.41
N ASP A 156 14.00 27.06 9.43
CA ASP A 156 12.56 26.98 9.22
C ASP A 156 11.83 27.53 10.46
N TYR A 157 10.64 28.11 10.25
CA TYR A 157 9.83 28.72 11.32
C TYR A 157 9.59 27.76 12.50
N GLU A 158 9.32 26.48 12.22
CA GLU A 158 9.06 25.49 13.27
C GLU A 158 10.31 25.18 14.10
N ALA A 159 11.50 25.28 13.52
CA ALA A 159 12.74 25.11 14.26
C ALA A 159 12.96 26.29 15.22
N LEU A 160 12.74 27.53 14.76
CA LEU A 160 12.80 28.73 15.62
C LEU A 160 11.86 28.64 16.81
N ALA A 161 10.61 28.23 16.55
CA ALA A 161 9.59 28.09 17.58
C ALA A 161 9.97 27.07 18.68
N ASN A 162 10.84 26.11 18.37
CA ASN A 162 11.26 25.06 19.30
C ASN A 162 12.52 25.41 20.11
N ILE A 163 13.30 26.43 19.74
CA ILE A 163 14.56 26.79 20.41
C ILE A 163 14.39 26.96 21.92
N PRO A 164 13.42 27.76 22.44
CA PRO A 164 13.33 28.02 23.87
C PRO A 164 13.03 26.75 24.68
N ALA A 165 12.11 25.92 24.18
CA ALA A 165 11.74 24.67 24.83
C ALA A 165 12.89 23.65 24.78
N ALA A 166 13.60 23.56 23.64
CA ALA A 166 14.74 22.67 23.49
C ALA A 166 15.88 23.02 24.45
N GLY A 167 16.21 24.31 24.57
CA GLY A 167 17.23 24.78 25.53
C GLY A 167 16.85 24.46 26.97
N LEU A 168 15.61 24.77 27.38
CA LEU A 168 15.13 24.55 28.74
C LEU A 168 15.16 23.06 29.16
N HIS A 169 14.75 22.17 28.25
CA HIS A 169 14.65 20.73 28.53
C HIS A 169 15.93 19.95 28.19
N GLY A 170 16.86 20.57 27.47
CA GLY A 170 18.09 19.96 26.98
C GLY A 170 19.25 19.90 27.97
N LYS A 171 19.12 20.55 29.13
CA LYS A 171 20.17 20.59 30.19
C LYS A 171 21.53 21.05 29.65
N GLY A 172 21.55 22.09 28.83
CA GLY A 172 22.78 22.60 28.20
C GLY A 172 23.16 21.90 26.90
N LEU A 173 22.37 20.94 26.42
CA LEU A 173 22.57 20.29 25.12
C LEU A 173 21.34 20.44 24.24
N VAL A 174 21.54 20.78 22.97
CA VAL A 174 20.50 20.72 21.95
C VAL A 174 21.02 20.04 20.70
N THR A 175 20.14 19.35 19.98
CA THR A 175 20.45 18.76 18.69
C THR A 175 19.73 19.53 17.58
N CYS A 176 20.50 20.14 16.68
CA CYS A 176 19.97 20.77 15.47
C CYS A 176 19.79 19.72 14.37
N VAL A 177 18.59 19.66 13.79
CA VAL A 177 18.27 18.81 12.64
C VAL A 177 18.34 19.65 11.39
N VAL A 178 19.29 19.32 10.51
CA VAL A 178 19.56 20.06 9.27
C VAL A 178 19.12 19.22 8.09
N TYR A 179 18.34 19.80 7.20
CA TYR A 179 17.91 19.18 5.94
C TYR A 179 18.63 19.83 4.75
N ASP A 180 19.13 18.99 3.83
CA ASP A 180 19.82 19.37 2.60
C ASP A 180 21.00 20.34 2.84
N ARG A 181 21.67 20.21 3.99
CA ARG A 181 22.78 21.06 4.45
C ARG A 181 22.48 22.57 4.47
N ARG A 182 21.20 22.96 4.41
CA ARG A 182 20.78 24.36 4.16
C ARG A 182 19.74 24.87 5.14
N SER A 183 18.86 24.02 5.66
CA SER A 183 17.79 24.46 6.56
C SER A 183 17.82 23.68 7.86
N VAL A 184 17.88 24.39 8.98
CA VAL A 184 17.58 23.84 10.30
C VAL A 184 16.06 23.67 10.38
N VAL A 185 15.61 22.41 10.35
CA VAL A 185 14.19 22.06 10.31
C VAL A 185 13.62 21.64 11.67
N ALA A 186 14.49 21.39 12.66
CA ALA A 186 14.10 21.19 14.05
C ALA A 186 15.25 21.48 15.00
N VAL A 187 14.91 21.83 16.25
CA VAL A 187 15.84 21.88 17.38
C VAL A 187 15.26 21.02 18.49
N GLU A 188 16.04 20.05 18.95
CA GLU A 188 15.61 19.01 19.89
C GLU A 188 16.37 19.12 21.21
N PRO A 189 15.71 18.87 22.35
CA PRO A 189 16.38 18.89 23.65
C PRO A 189 17.30 17.68 23.81
N GLY A 190 18.53 17.93 24.27
CA GLY A 190 19.53 16.91 24.57
C GLY A 190 20.23 16.36 23.33
N ASP A 191 20.95 15.25 23.53
CA ASP A 191 21.56 14.49 22.44
C ASP A 191 20.57 13.48 21.86
N THR A 192 20.15 13.76 20.62
CA THR A 192 19.28 12.88 19.85
C THR A 192 19.93 12.46 18.53
N THR A 193 21.26 12.64 18.39
CA THR A 193 22.01 12.41 17.14
C THR A 193 21.83 11.00 16.58
N LEU A 194 21.74 10.00 17.46
CA LEU A 194 21.51 8.59 17.08
C LEU A 194 20.07 8.25 16.69
N ASN A 195 19.11 9.15 16.94
CA ASN A 195 17.70 8.95 16.60
C ASN A 195 17.40 9.57 15.23
N CYS A 196 17.82 8.89 14.17
CA CYS A 196 17.62 9.34 12.80
C CYS A 196 17.10 8.19 11.92
N LEU A 197 15.79 8.15 11.72
CA LEU A 197 15.11 7.06 11.01
C LEU A 197 14.52 7.56 9.70
N GLY A 198 14.33 6.62 8.78
CA GLY A 198 13.57 6.81 7.56
C GLY A 198 12.72 5.59 7.24
N PHE A 199 11.95 5.64 6.15
CA PHE A 199 11.33 4.45 5.60
C PHE A 199 11.34 4.45 4.07
N ALA A 200 11.28 3.25 3.49
CA ALA A 200 10.95 3.05 2.09
C ALA A 200 9.59 2.32 2.02
N ALA A 201 8.70 2.77 1.14
CA ALA A 201 7.37 2.20 0.97
C ALA A 201 7.08 1.94 -0.50
N ASP A 202 6.79 0.68 -0.81
CA ASP A 202 6.30 0.26 -2.11
C ASP A 202 4.77 0.23 -2.08
N ILE A 203 4.16 1.07 -2.92
CA ILE A 203 2.71 1.20 -3.06
C ILE A 203 2.27 0.42 -4.30
N GLY A 204 2.25 -0.90 -4.16
CA GLY A 204 1.79 -1.81 -5.21
C GLY A 204 0.27 -1.84 -5.35
N THR A 205 -0.22 -2.32 -6.50
CA THR A 205 -1.67 -2.44 -6.76
C THR A 205 -2.32 -3.43 -5.79
N THR A 206 -1.71 -4.59 -5.55
CA THR A 206 -2.28 -5.65 -4.68
C THR A 206 -1.81 -5.55 -3.22
N LYS A 207 -0.60 -5.03 -2.98
CA LYS A 207 0.08 -5.04 -1.68
C LYS A 207 0.82 -3.72 -1.46
N LEU A 208 0.89 -3.28 -0.22
CA LEU A 208 1.84 -2.27 0.25
C LEU A 208 2.93 -2.97 1.05
N ALA A 209 4.17 -2.53 0.90
CA ALA A 209 5.29 -2.92 1.75
C ALA A 209 5.96 -1.67 2.32
N LEU A 210 6.41 -1.75 3.57
CA LEU A 210 7.15 -0.68 4.23
C LEU A 210 8.35 -1.26 4.97
N TYR A 211 9.49 -0.63 4.76
CA TYR A 211 10.79 -0.96 5.33
C TYR A 211 11.26 0.23 6.17
N LEU A 212 11.37 0.05 7.47
CA LEU A 212 11.91 1.05 8.40
C LEU A 212 13.43 0.96 8.36
N MET A 213 14.08 2.11 8.16
CA MET A 213 15.51 2.20 7.93
C MET A 213 16.17 3.06 9.01
N ASP A 214 17.37 2.66 9.42
CA ASP A 214 18.32 3.54 10.11
C ASP A 214 19.04 4.39 9.06
N LEU A 215 18.90 5.72 9.13
CA LEU A 215 19.52 6.62 8.15
C LEU A 215 21.02 6.81 8.38
N LEU A 216 21.53 6.49 9.56
CA LEU A 216 22.96 6.58 9.86
C LEU A 216 23.71 5.36 9.32
N THR A 217 23.10 4.18 9.41
CA THR A 217 23.75 2.91 9.05
C THR A 217 23.24 2.28 7.76
N GLY A 218 22.10 2.73 7.24
CA GLY A 218 21.46 2.17 6.05
C GLY A 218 20.79 0.81 6.29
N LYS A 219 20.76 0.31 7.53
CA LYS A 219 20.19 -0.99 7.85
C LYS A 219 18.68 -0.95 7.90
N GLU A 220 18.05 -1.99 7.38
CA GLU A 220 16.64 -2.28 7.66
C GLU A 220 16.49 -2.69 9.13
N LEU A 221 15.62 -2.01 9.85
CA LEU A 221 15.32 -2.25 11.26
C LEU A 221 14.08 -3.12 11.45
N ALA A 222 13.08 -2.95 10.57
CA ALA A 222 11.86 -3.73 10.56
C ALA A 222 11.12 -3.56 9.24
N SER A 223 10.43 -4.60 8.78
CA SER A 223 9.49 -4.52 7.67
C SER A 223 8.09 -4.98 8.03
N SER A 224 7.13 -4.49 7.27
CA SER A 224 5.73 -4.90 7.34
C SER A 224 5.09 -4.75 5.97
N ALA A 225 4.08 -5.56 5.73
CA ALA A 225 3.31 -5.55 4.51
C ALA A 225 1.83 -5.74 4.81
N SER A 226 0.99 -5.20 3.94
CA SER A 226 -0.45 -5.40 4.00
C SER A 226 -1.07 -5.42 2.61
N PRO A 227 -2.26 -6.02 2.45
CA PRO A 227 -3.03 -5.89 1.22
C PRO A 227 -3.35 -4.43 0.93
N ASN A 228 -3.42 -4.06 -0.34
CA ASN A 228 -3.82 -2.70 -0.69
C ASN A 228 -5.32 -2.49 -0.38
N PRO A 229 -5.68 -1.57 0.55
CA PRO A 229 -7.06 -1.34 0.94
C PRO A 229 -7.89 -0.76 -0.22
N GLN A 230 -7.26 -0.28 -1.29
CA GLN A 230 -7.96 0.17 -2.48
C GLN A 230 -8.61 -0.98 -3.27
N ALA A 231 -8.27 -2.24 -2.98
CA ALA A 231 -8.84 -3.42 -3.64
C ALA A 231 -10.38 -3.47 -3.56
N ILE A 232 -10.99 -2.88 -2.52
CA ILE A 232 -12.46 -2.81 -2.38
C ILE A 232 -13.12 -1.89 -3.42
N TYR A 233 -12.34 -1.02 -4.06
CA TYR A 233 -12.80 -0.06 -5.08
C TYR A 233 -12.43 -0.48 -6.51
N GLY A 234 -11.56 -1.48 -6.66
CA GLY A 234 -11.16 -2.06 -7.95
C GLY A 234 -9.97 -3.02 -7.80
N ASP A 235 -10.00 -4.11 -8.55
CA ASP A 235 -8.96 -5.15 -8.51
C ASP A 235 -7.64 -4.69 -9.15
N ASP A 236 -7.74 -3.84 -10.17
CA ASP A 236 -6.61 -3.38 -10.96
C ASP A 236 -6.56 -1.84 -11.06
N VAL A 237 -5.50 -1.34 -11.69
CA VAL A 237 -5.28 0.09 -11.92
C VAL A 237 -6.46 0.73 -12.66
N MET A 238 -6.95 0.10 -13.74
CA MET A 238 -7.97 0.70 -14.61
C MET A 238 -9.35 0.79 -13.95
N SER A 239 -9.73 -0.23 -13.18
CA SER A 239 -10.97 -0.26 -12.41
C SER A 239 -10.96 0.77 -11.28
N ARG A 240 -9.81 0.99 -10.63
CA ARG A 240 -9.65 2.07 -9.63
C ARG A 240 -9.68 3.45 -10.27
N ILE A 241 -9.04 3.64 -11.43
CA ILE A 241 -9.17 4.88 -12.19
C ILE A 241 -10.63 5.11 -12.55
N ALA A 242 -11.33 4.11 -13.07
CA ALA A 242 -12.75 4.22 -13.39
C ALA A 242 -13.60 4.61 -12.16
N TYR A 243 -13.33 4.01 -10.98
CA TYR A 243 -13.97 4.41 -9.72
C TYR A 243 -13.67 5.87 -9.35
N SER A 244 -12.42 6.33 -9.49
CA SER A 244 -12.04 7.72 -9.22
C SER A 244 -12.73 8.72 -10.14
N LEU A 245 -13.19 8.27 -11.32
CA LEU A 245 -13.87 9.11 -12.31
C LEU A 245 -15.40 9.17 -12.13
N THR A 246 -15.99 8.28 -11.33
CA THR A 246 -17.45 8.32 -11.12
C THR A 246 -17.88 9.50 -10.26
N ASP A 247 -17.05 9.93 -9.33
CA ASP A 247 -17.25 11.12 -8.51
C ASP A 247 -15.90 11.76 -8.17
N LYS A 248 -15.83 13.10 -8.22
CA LYS A 248 -14.58 13.84 -7.91
C LYS A 248 -14.04 13.54 -6.50
N SER A 249 -14.92 13.24 -5.54
CA SER A 249 -14.56 12.89 -4.15
C SER A 249 -13.89 11.52 -4.03
N ASN A 250 -14.09 10.61 -4.98
CA ASN A 250 -13.55 9.25 -4.92
C ASN A 250 -12.02 9.21 -4.98
N ASN A 251 -11.39 10.21 -5.61
CA ASN A 251 -9.93 10.32 -5.59
C ASN A 251 -9.40 10.49 -4.16
N ALA A 252 -10.08 11.32 -3.35
CA ALA A 252 -9.72 11.52 -1.94
C ALA A 252 -10.00 10.26 -1.10
N VAL A 253 -11.01 9.47 -1.45
CA VAL A 253 -11.28 8.16 -0.82
C VAL A 253 -10.10 7.21 -1.05
N LEU A 254 -9.65 7.06 -2.29
CA LEU A 254 -8.50 6.22 -2.65
C LEU A 254 -7.20 6.69 -1.99
N GLN A 255 -6.97 8.00 -1.93
CA GLN A 255 -5.83 8.59 -1.24
C GLN A 255 -5.87 8.28 0.27
N LYS A 256 -7.01 8.54 0.91
CA LYS A 256 -7.18 8.32 2.34
C LYS A 256 -6.98 6.86 2.73
N ALA A 257 -7.44 5.92 1.89
CA ALA A 257 -7.25 4.49 2.10
C ALA A 257 -5.75 4.13 2.15
N VAL A 258 -4.97 4.54 1.14
CA VAL A 258 -3.52 4.25 1.09
C VAL A 258 -2.77 4.94 2.23
N LEU A 259 -3.02 6.22 2.49
CA LEU A 259 -2.29 6.95 3.53
C LEU A 259 -2.58 6.42 4.94
N LYS A 260 -3.82 5.99 5.22
CA LYS A 260 -4.16 5.32 6.48
C LYS A 260 -3.36 4.02 6.65
N GLU A 261 -3.24 3.25 5.58
CA GLU A 261 -2.53 1.98 5.62
C GLU A 261 -1.02 2.20 5.77
N VAL A 262 -0.42 3.15 5.05
CA VAL A 262 0.96 3.56 5.25
C VAL A 262 1.21 3.98 6.71
N ALA A 263 0.32 4.80 7.30
CA ALA A 263 0.44 5.19 8.71
C ALA A 263 0.36 3.99 9.67
N SER A 264 -0.44 2.97 9.34
CA SER A 264 -0.53 1.72 10.08
C SER A 264 0.77 0.91 9.99
N LEU A 265 1.33 0.77 8.79
CA LEU A 265 2.60 0.08 8.53
C LEU A 265 3.77 0.77 9.24
N VAL A 266 3.87 2.11 9.17
CA VAL A 266 4.88 2.90 9.90
C VAL A 266 4.81 2.59 11.40
N ARG A 267 3.61 2.64 11.98
CA ARG A 267 3.41 2.34 13.41
C ARG A 267 3.84 0.92 13.75
N THR A 268 3.45 -0.04 12.91
CA THR A 268 3.78 -1.46 13.08
C THR A 268 5.29 -1.69 13.07
N CYS A 269 6.01 -1.14 12.09
CA CYS A 269 7.46 -1.26 12.02
C CYS A 269 8.15 -0.58 13.21
N CYS A 270 7.68 0.61 13.61
CA CYS A 270 8.21 1.31 14.80
C CYS A 270 8.01 0.47 16.07
N THR A 271 6.83 -0.12 16.27
CA THR A 271 6.55 -1.00 17.41
C THR A 271 7.44 -2.25 17.40
N LYS A 272 7.60 -2.91 16.25
CA LYS A 272 8.51 -4.07 16.11
C LYS A 272 9.96 -3.73 16.47
N ALA A 273 10.42 -2.55 16.05
CA ALA A 273 11.78 -2.08 16.32
C ALA A 273 11.98 -1.44 17.71
N GLY A 274 10.90 -1.25 18.50
CA GLY A 274 10.98 -0.53 19.78
C GLY A 274 11.28 0.97 19.64
N LEU A 275 11.01 1.55 18.47
CA LEU A 275 11.34 2.93 18.12
C LEU A 275 10.08 3.80 18.04
N LYS A 276 10.27 5.13 18.03
CA LYS A 276 9.17 6.10 17.99
C LYS A 276 9.06 6.74 16.60
N PRO A 277 7.85 6.84 16.01
CA PRO A 277 7.63 7.48 14.72
C PRO A 277 8.13 8.93 14.63
N LYS A 278 8.21 9.65 15.77
CA LYS A 278 8.77 11.01 15.83
C LYS A 278 10.24 11.10 15.42
N TRP A 279 10.95 9.98 15.32
CA TRP A 279 12.34 9.94 14.85
C TRP A 279 12.47 9.67 13.35
N ILE A 280 11.35 9.58 12.63
CA ILE A 280 11.34 9.43 11.17
C ILE A 280 11.38 10.82 10.53
N TYR A 281 12.45 11.12 9.81
CA TYR A 281 12.65 12.40 9.11
C TYR A 281 12.58 12.27 7.60
N GLU A 282 12.79 11.09 7.03
CA GLU A 282 12.68 10.86 5.59
C GLU A 282 11.81 9.64 5.29
N GLY A 283 11.00 9.75 4.24
CA GLY A 283 10.22 8.65 3.71
C GLY A 283 10.32 8.63 2.20
N CYS A 284 10.45 7.46 1.60
CA CYS A 284 10.52 7.29 0.15
C CYS A 284 9.36 6.42 -0.32
N PHE A 285 8.62 6.87 -1.32
CA PHE A 285 7.52 6.14 -1.93
C PHE A 285 7.84 5.76 -3.38
N VAL A 286 7.57 4.51 -3.70
CA VAL A 286 7.64 3.95 -5.05
C VAL A 286 6.32 3.27 -5.40
N GLY A 287 6.10 3.02 -6.68
CA GLY A 287 4.89 2.40 -7.19
C GLY A 287 4.59 2.83 -8.62
N ASN A 288 3.66 2.13 -9.25
CA ASN A 288 3.25 2.46 -10.61
C ASN A 288 2.56 3.84 -10.66
N PRO A 289 2.46 4.47 -11.83
CA PRO A 289 1.98 5.85 -11.94
C PRO A 289 0.62 6.07 -11.30
N CYS A 290 -0.31 5.13 -11.46
CA CYS A 290 -1.65 5.24 -10.88
C CYS A 290 -1.63 5.24 -9.35
N MET A 291 -0.84 4.33 -8.75
CA MET A 291 -0.70 4.26 -7.29
C MET A 291 -0.07 5.53 -6.72
N VAL A 292 0.95 6.08 -7.40
CA VAL A 292 1.55 7.37 -7.00
C VAL A 292 0.56 8.53 -7.11
N HIS A 293 -0.24 8.59 -8.20
CA HIS A 293 -1.28 9.63 -8.33
C HIS A 293 -2.27 9.57 -7.17
N PHE A 294 -2.75 8.37 -6.80
CA PHE A 294 -3.67 8.23 -5.66
C PHE A 294 -3.02 8.54 -4.32
N LEU A 295 -1.78 8.12 -4.08
CA LEU A 295 -1.02 8.49 -2.87
C LEU A 295 -0.96 10.01 -2.68
N LEU A 296 -0.68 10.73 -3.77
CA LEU A 296 -0.56 12.19 -3.78
C LEU A 296 -1.90 12.93 -3.86
N GLY A 297 -3.01 12.22 -4.09
CA GLY A 297 -4.32 12.86 -4.28
C GLY A 297 -4.43 13.62 -5.61
N ILE A 298 -3.54 13.34 -6.56
CA ILE A 298 -3.57 13.89 -7.92
C ILE A 298 -4.49 13.00 -8.77
N SER A 299 -5.33 13.62 -9.60
CA SER A 299 -6.26 12.84 -10.44
C SER A 299 -5.51 11.98 -11.46
N ALA A 300 -5.79 10.67 -11.46
CA ALA A 300 -5.26 9.73 -12.45
C ALA A 300 -6.04 9.72 -13.79
N ARG A 301 -6.91 10.72 -14.04
CA ARG A 301 -7.79 10.77 -15.23
C ARG A 301 -7.03 10.65 -16.54
N SER A 302 -5.88 11.30 -16.65
CA SER A 302 -5.06 11.30 -17.87
C SER A 302 -4.44 9.94 -18.20
N LEU A 303 -4.42 9.01 -17.23
CA LEU A 303 -3.99 7.62 -17.41
C LEU A 303 -5.12 6.73 -17.95
N ALA A 304 -6.38 7.18 -17.89
CA ALA A 304 -7.52 6.40 -18.38
C ALA A 304 -7.67 6.44 -19.90
N PHE A 305 -7.16 7.49 -20.53
CA PHE A 305 -7.42 7.81 -21.94
C PHE A 305 -6.11 8.00 -22.68
N PHE A 306 -6.05 7.48 -23.92
CA PHE A 306 -4.94 7.76 -24.82
C PHE A 306 -4.72 9.28 -24.95
N PRO A 307 -3.48 9.79 -24.85
CA PRO A 307 -2.21 9.07 -24.89
C PRO A 307 -1.59 8.73 -23.53
N TYR A 308 -2.40 8.43 -22.50
CA TYR A 308 -1.97 7.88 -21.20
C TYR A 308 -0.87 8.70 -20.50
N ARG A 309 -1.08 10.02 -20.41
CA ARG A 309 -0.03 10.95 -19.95
C ARG A 309 0.00 11.07 -18.43
N ASN A 310 1.19 11.01 -17.85
CA ASN A 310 1.39 11.41 -16.46
C ASN A 310 1.19 12.92 -16.31
N VAL A 311 0.57 13.34 -15.20
CA VAL A 311 0.45 14.76 -14.84
C VAL A 311 1.81 15.36 -14.50
N PHE A 312 2.72 14.54 -13.94
CA PHE A 312 4.08 14.90 -13.61
C PHE A 312 5.03 13.72 -13.92
N ARG A 313 6.30 14.01 -14.22
CA ARG A 313 7.32 12.97 -14.49
C ARG A 313 8.50 13.05 -13.54
N LYS A 314 8.87 14.24 -13.10
CA LYS A 314 9.99 14.42 -12.16
C LYS A 314 9.60 13.89 -10.78
N GLY A 315 10.60 13.41 -10.04
CA GLY A 315 10.42 13.08 -8.64
C GLY A 315 9.97 14.31 -7.84
N MET A 316 9.28 14.06 -6.74
CA MET A 316 8.73 15.10 -5.87
C MET A 316 9.22 14.92 -4.45
N THR A 317 9.39 16.03 -3.74
CA THR A 317 9.63 16.02 -2.29
C THR A 317 8.57 16.88 -1.63
N LEU A 318 7.87 16.30 -0.65
CA LEU A 318 6.78 16.92 0.09
C LEU A 318 7.15 17.00 1.56
N ARG A 319 6.62 17.98 2.29
CA ARG A 319 6.62 17.95 3.75
C ARG A 319 5.52 16.96 4.18
N ALA A 320 5.80 16.11 5.15
CA ALA A 320 4.83 15.11 5.61
C ALA A 320 3.47 15.71 6.05
N ARG A 321 3.50 16.97 6.51
CA ARG A 321 2.30 17.74 6.90
C ARG A 321 1.39 18.18 5.75
N GLU A 322 1.88 18.15 4.51
CA GLU A 322 1.11 18.52 3.32
C GLU A 322 0.12 17.43 2.92
N LEU A 323 0.30 16.21 3.45
CA LEU A 323 -0.64 15.12 3.23
C LEU A 323 -1.94 15.32 4.04
N PRO A 324 -3.11 14.97 3.48
CA PRO A 324 -4.39 15.13 4.17
C PRO A 324 -4.62 14.13 5.30
N VAL A 325 -3.78 13.09 5.40
CA VAL A 325 -3.78 12.09 6.47
C VAL A 325 -2.42 12.11 7.14
N ARG A 326 -2.41 12.27 8.47
CA ARG A 326 -1.16 12.28 9.25
C ARG A 326 -0.57 10.88 9.34
N LEU A 327 0.67 10.76 8.88
CA LEU A 327 1.48 9.53 9.01
C LEU A 327 2.13 9.39 10.40
N ASN A 328 1.97 10.39 11.28
CA ASN A 328 2.56 10.47 12.63
C ASN A 328 4.10 10.42 12.65
N LEU A 329 4.74 11.00 11.64
CA LEU A 329 6.20 11.14 11.56
C LEU A 329 6.68 12.36 12.35
N HIS A 330 7.99 12.65 12.31
CA HIS A 330 8.47 13.95 12.75
C HIS A 330 7.78 15.08 11.94
N PRO A 331 7.37 16.21 12.54
CA PRO A 331 6.72 17.31 11.80
C PRO A 331 7.56 17.90 10.67
N ALA A 332 8.89 17.81 10.80
CA ALA A 332 9.84 18.22 9.79
C ALA A 332 10.08 17.19 8.67
N ALA A 333 9.48 16.00 8.76
CA ALA A 333 9.78 14.91 7.84
C ALA A 333 9.52 15.28 6.38
N ARG A 334 10.39 14.79 5.49
CA ARG A 334 10.28 14.93 4.04
C ARG A 334 9.92 13.59 3.42
N LEU A 335 9.03 13.64 2.44
CA LEU A 335 8.50 12.48 1.74
C LEU A 335 8.85 12.60 0.26
N HIS A 336 9.68 11.67 -0.19
CA HIS A 336 10.19 11.59 -1.54
C HIS A 336 9.33 10.63 -2.36
N VAL A 337 9.09 11.01 -3.61
CA VAL A 337 8.45 10.17 -4.63
C VAL A 337 9.39 10.13 -5.81
N LEU A 338 9.73 8.93 -6.28
CA LEU A 338 10.62 8.79 -7.43
C LEU A 338 9.95 9.23 -8.74
N PRO A 339 10.74 9.52 -9.80
CA PRO A 339 10.21 9.89 -11.11
C PRO A 339 9.28 8.84 -11.73
N LEU A 340 8.36 9.30 -12.59
CA LEU A 340 7.48 8.46 -13.39
C LEU A 340 7.96 8.44 -14.85
N ILE A 341 8.12 7.25 -15.43
CA ILE A 341 8.64 7.09 -16.79
C ILE A 341 7.52 7.34 -17.81
N ALA A 342 6.44 6.58 -17.76
CA ALA A 342 5.32 6.62 -18.73
C ALA A 342 3.99 6.36 -18.03
N GLY A 343 2.87 6.31 -18.76
CA GLY A 343 1.53 6.16 -18.16
C GLY A 343 1.33 4.91 -17.30
N PHE A 344 2.08 3.84 -17.58
CA PHE A 344 2.02 2.57 -16.85
C PHE A 344 3.39 2.06 -16.38
N VAL A 345 4.45 2.87 -16.51
CA VAL A 345 5.80 2.53 -16.01
C VAL A 345 6.20 3.60 -15.01
N GLY A 346 6.38 3.20 -13.75
CA GLY A 346 6.40 4.12 -12.61
C GLY A 346 7.70 4.16 -11.83
N ALA A 347 7.56 4.68 -10.62
CA ALA A 347 8.64 4.85 -9.65
C ALA A 347 9.16 3.51 -9.12
N ASP A 348 8.30 2.49 -9.11
CA ASP A 348 8.66 1.09 -8.86
C ASP A 348 9.72 0.57 -9.84
N THR A 349 9.52 0.75 -11.16
CA THR A 349 10.51 0.35 -12.17
C THR A 349 11.84 1.11 -12.01
N VAL A 350 11.77 2.41 -11.68
CA VAL A 350 12.97 3.21 -11.38
C VAL A 350 13.71 2.65 -10.17
N ALA A 351 12.99 2.32 -9.10
CA ALA A 351 13.58 1.75 -7.89
C ALA A 351 14.20 0.37 -8.16
N ALA A 352 13.52 -0.49 -8.92
CA ALA A 352 14.03 -1.79 -9.33
C ALA A 352 15.35 -1.64 -10.11
N ARG A 353 15.43 -0.68 -11.05
CA ARG A 353 16.67 -0.42 -11.79
C ARG A 353 17.82 0.06 -10.91
N LEU A 354 17.53 0.88 -9.91
CA LEU A 354 18.51 1.39 -8.95
C LEU A 354 18.99 0.30 -7.99
N ALA A 355 18.12 -0.66 -7.66
CA ALA A 355 18.42 -1.75 -6.74
C ALA A 355 19.27 -2.87 -7.38
N VAL A 356 19.28 -2.98 -8.71
CA VAL A 356 20.07 -3.99 -9.41
C VAL A 356 21.47 -3.44 -9.74
N GLU A 357 22.50 -4.10 -9.20
CA GLU A 357 23.90 -3.87 -9.59
C GLU A 357 24.04 -4.11 -11.10
N LYS A 358 24.68 -3.19 -11.82
CA LYS A 358 24.99 -3.40 -13.23
C LYS A 358 26.04 -4.51 -13.33
N ASP A 359 25.71 -5.58 -14.03
CA ASP A 359 26.71 -6.52 -14.50
C ASP A 359 27.45 -5.86 -15.67
N THR A 360 28.60 -5.28 -15.38
CA THR A 360 29.44 -4.61 -16.39
C THR A 360 29.96 -5.56 -17.47
N SER A 361 29.78 -6.87 -17.32
CA SER A 361 30.15 -7.86 -18.33
C SER A 361 29.03 -8.18 -19.33
N ALA A 362 27.79 -7.82 -19.03
CA ALA A 362 26.65 -8.03 -19.91
C ALA A 362 26.50 -6.86 -20.90
N GLU A 363 26.49 -7.15 -22.21
CA GLU A 363 26.20 -6.14 -23.24
C GLU A 363 24.75 -5.63 -23.16
N ILE A 364 23.82 -6.49 -22.72
CA ILE A 364 22.39 -6.19 -22.57
C ILE A 364 21.84 -6.86 -21.30
N GLU A 365 21.17 -6.08 -20.46
CA GLU A 365 20.48 -6.52 -19.23
C GLU A 365 18.97 -6.44 -19.40
N MET A 366 18.23 -7.46 -18.97
CA MET A 366 16.76 -7.43 -18.90
C MET A 366 16.30 -7.62 -17.45
N LEU A 367 15.53 -6.65 -16.96
CA LEU A 367 14.82 -6.73 -15.69
C LEU A 367 13.33 -6.97 -15.98
N LEU A 368 12.78 -7.99 -15.32
CA LEU A 368 11.37 -8.35 -15.38
C LEU A 368 10.76 -8.21 -13.98
N ASP A 369 9.86 -7.24 -13.82
CA ASP A 369 9.01 -7.13 -12.63
C ASP A 369 7.66 -7.74 -12.96
N ILE A 370 7.33 -8.87 -12.33
CA ILE A 370 6.14 -9.67 -12.62
C ILE A 370 5.14 -9.48 -11.49
N GLY A 371 4.09 -8.71 -11.77
CA GLY A 371 2.95 -8.53 -10.87
C GLY A 371 1.63 -8.51 -11.62
N THR A 372 0.67 -7.74 -11.12
CA THR A 372 -0.62 -7.52 -11.78
C THR A 372 -0.44 -6.95 -13.20
N ASN A 373 0.58 -6.10 -13.34
CA ASN A 373 1.20 -5.75 -14.62
C ASN A 373 2.61 -6.37 -14.63
N THR A 374 3.12 -6.62 -15.82
CA THR A 374 4.54 -6.95 -15.99
C THR A 374 5.26 -5.76 -16.60
N GLU A 375 6.24 -5.24 -15.88
CA GLU A 375 7.16 -4.22 -16.36
C GLU A 375 8.44 -4.88 -16.85
N VAL A 376 8.82 -4.58 -18.09
CA VAL A 376 10.06 -5.05 -18.70
C VAL A 376 10.97 -3.85 -18.92
N LEU A 377 12.19 -3.94 -18.41
CA LEU A 377 13.23 -2.95 -18.61
C LEU A 377 14.43 -3.61 -19.29
N LEU A 378 14.72 -3.21 -20.51
CA LEU A 378 15.91 -3.61 -21.25
C LEU A 378 16.94 -2.48 -21.16
N SER A 379 18.16 -2.78 -20.76
CA SER A 379 19.24 -1.79 -20.63
C SER A 379 20.50 -2.24 -21.33
N ASP A 380 21.23 -1.30 -21.90
CA ASP A 380 22.57 -1.46 -22.45
C ASP A 380 23.47 -0.29 -21.98
N GLU A 381 24.64 -0.12 -22.60
CA GLU A 381 25.54 1.01 -22.34
C GLU A 381 24.96 2.37 -22.75
N ASN A 382 23.99 2.40 -23.68
CA ASN A 382 23.42 3.62 -24.26
C ASN A 382 22.18 4.10 -23.49
N GLY A 383 21.53 3.23 -22.72
CA GLY A 383 20.42 3.61 -21.86
C GLY A 383 19.49 2.47 -21.52
N SER A 384 18.22 2.80 -21.29
CA SER A 384 17.18 1.82 -20.94
C SER A 384 15.90 2.09 -21.70
N MET A 385 15.24 1.01 -22.13
CA MET A 385 13.90 1.01 -22.69
C MET A 385 12.96 0.25 -21.75
N ALA A 386 11.79 0.82 -21.49
CA ALA A 386 10.80 0.22 -20.60
C ALA A 386 9.46 0.04 -21.31
N CYS A 387 8.78 -1.07 -21.03
CA CYS A 387 7.39 -1.27 -21.38
C CYS A 387 6.63 -1.91 -20.22
N SER A 388 5.31 -1.76 -20.21
CA SER A 388 4.41 -2.42 -19.27
C SER A 388 3.36 -3.19 -20.06
N CYS A 389 3.03 -4.38 -19.59
CA CYS A 389 2.05 -5.28 -20.17
C CYS A 389 0.99 -5.64 -19.12
N ALA A 390 -0.29 -5.60 -19.50
CA ALA A 390 -1.35 -6.14 -18.67
C ALA A 390 -1.29 -7.67 -18.70
N SER A 391 -0.67 -8.28 -17.69
CA SER A 391 -0.53 -9.73 -17.59
C SER A 391 -1.73 -10.39 -16.94
N GLY A 392 -2.48 -9.64 -16.13
CA GLY A 392 -3.59 -10.15 -15.35
C GLY A 392 -3.12 -11.01 -14.16
N PRO A 393 -3.97 -11.19 -13.14
CA PRO A 393 -3.53 -11.74 -11.86
C PRO A 393 -3.55 -13.29 -11.82
N ALA A 394 -3.34 -13.97 -12.96
CA ALA A 394 -3.42 -15.43 -13.04
C ALA A 394 -2.42 -16.11 -12.10
N PHE A 395 -1.16 -15.65 -12.08
CA PHE A 395 -0.13 -16.14 -11.15
C PHE A 395 -0.34 -15.65 -9.70
N GLU A 396 -1.22 -14.69 -9.45
CA GLU A 396 -1.70 -14.36 -8.10
C GLU A 396 -2.81 -15.33 -7.64
N GLY A 397 -3.16 -16.33 -8.45
CA GLY A 397 -4.23 -17.29 -8.21
C GLY A 397 -5.63 -16.73 -8.46
N MET A 398 -5.73 -15.56 -9.10
CA MET A 398 -7.00 -14.89 -9.33
C MET A 398 -7.57 -15.28 -10.71
N HIS A 399 -8.89 -15.32 -10.82
CA HIS A 399 -9.62 -15.74 -12.04
C HIS A 399 -9.35 -17.18 -12.51
N ILE A 400 -8.74 -18.01 -11.67
CA ILE A 400 -8.61 -19.46 -11.88
C ILE A 400 -9.56 -20.16 -10.91
N SER A 401 -10.34 -21.14 -11.39
CA SER A 401 -11.43 -21.77 -10.60
C SER A 401 -10.99 -22.35 -9.26
N HIS A 402 -9.76 -22.88 -9.21
CA HIS A 402 -9.12 -23.37 -7.98
C HIS A 402 -7.82 -22.60 -7.67
N GLY A 403 -7.65 -21.41 -8.25
CA GLY A 403 -6.53 -20.55 -7.93
C GLY A 403 -6.72 -19.87 -6.58
N ARG A 404 -5.61 -19.66 -5.90
CA ARG A 404 -5.56 -18.92 -4.64
C ARG A 404 -4.20 -18.25 -4.46
N LYS A 405 -4.14 -17.29 -3.55
CA LYS A 405 -2.87 -16.72 -3.11
C LYS A 405 -2.07 -17.76 -2.33
N ALA A 406 -0.73 -17.63 -2.34
CA ALA A 406 0.16 -18.52 -1.62
C ALA A 406 -0.09 -18.48 -0.10
N ASP A 407 -0.52 -19.61 0.44
CA ASP A 407 -0.68 -19.90 1.87
C ASP A 407 -0.47 -21.40 2.12
N SER A 408 -0.44 -21.85 3.38
CA SER A 408 -0.12 -23.25 3.72
C SER A 408 -1.07 -24.28 3.06
N ALA A 409 -2.29 -23.91 2.67
CA ALA A 409 -3.20 -24.84 1.98
C ALA A 409 -3.08 -24.78 0.44
N SER A 410 -2.09 -24.05 -0.08
CA SER A 410 -1.84 -23.88 -1.50
C SER A 410 -0.85 -24.90 -2.03
N ILE A 411 -1.21 -25.55 -3.15
CA ILE A 411 -0.31 -26.40 -3.91
C ILE A 411 0.69 -25.51 -4.66
N GLU A 412 1.98 -25.72 -4.42
CA GLU A 412 3.09 -24.97 -5.03
C GLU A 412 3.87 -25.75 -6.10
N LYS A 413 3.79 -27.08 -6.06
CA LYS A 413 4.42 -27.97 -7.05
C LYS A 413 3.52 -29.15 -7.38
N VAL A 414 3.56 -29.57 -8.63
CA VAL A 414 2.86 -30.73 -9.16
C VAL A 414 3.83 -31.53 -10.01
N TRP A 415 3.68 -32.85 -9.98
CA TRP A 415 4.37 -33.82 -10.81
C TRP A 415 3.34 -34.77 -11.41
N ILE A 416 3.46 -35.11 -12.69
CA ILE A 416 2.58 -36.07 -13.36
C ILE A 416 3.44 -37.19 -13.95
N ASP A 417 3.15 -38.44 -13.60
CA ASP A 417 3.83 -39.59 -14.18
C ASP A 417 3.43 -39.74 -15.67
N PRO A 418 4.38 -39.76 -16.63
CA PRO A 418 4.05 -39.80 -18.05
C PRO A 418 3.47 -41.15 -18.50
N ALA A 419 3.69 -42.23 -17.76
CA ALA A 419 3.20 -43.57 -18.11
C ALA A 419 1.84 -43.88 -17.47
N THR A 420 1.64 -43.49 -16.21
CA THR A 420 0.40 -43.80 -15.46
C THR A 420 -0.57 -42.63 -15.37
N LEU A 421 -0.11 -41.41 -15.61
CA LEU A 421 -0.81 -40.15 -15.35
C LEU A 421 -1.14 -39.92 -13.87
N ASP A 422 -0.46 -40.62 -12.96
CA ASP A 422 -0.61 -40.39 -11.52
C ASP A 422 -0.08 -39.01 -11.14
N VAL A 423 -0.89 -38.26 -10.39
CA VAL A 423 -0.57 -36.90 -9.96
C VAL A 423 -0.03 -36.92 -8.54
N ARG A 424 1.15 -36.32 -8.36
CA ARG A 424 1.70 -35.97 -7.03
C ARG A 424 1.78 -34.47 -6.91
N PHE A 425 1.59 -33.95 -5.70
CA PHE A 425 1.66 -32.52 -5.45
C PHE A 425 2.25 -32.23 -4.08
N GLN A 426 2.74 -31.01 -3.91
CA GLN A 426 3.23 -30.47 -2.65
C GLN A 426 2.48 -29.19 -2.32
N THR A 427 1.97 -29.10 -1.10
CA THR A 427 1.42 -27.87 -0.52
C THR A 427 2.49 -27.13 0.29
N ILE A 428 2.33 -25.82 0.40
CA ILE A 428 3.16 -24.99 1.27
C ILE A 428 3.00 -25.49 2.72
N ASP A 429 4.09 -25.67 3.46
CA ASP A 429 4.07 -26.20 4.84
C ASP A 429 3.39 -27.59 5.02
N GLY A 430 3.05 -28.31 3.93
CA GLY A 430 2.46 -29.66 3.97
C GLY A 430 1.00 -29.73 4.44
N ALA A 431 0.24 -28.63 4.44
CA ALA A 431 -1.17 -28.66 4.88
C ALA A 431 -2.09 -29.34 3.85
N LYS A 432 -3.35 -29.61 4.24
CA LYS A 432 -4.36 -30.17 3.33
C LYS A 432 -4.63 -29.21 2.16
N PRO A 433 -4.58 -29.67 0.89
CA PRO A 433 -4.72 -28.80 -0.27
C PRO A 433 -6.13 -28.21 -0.36
N ALA A 434 -6.22 -26.95 -0.75
CA ALA A 434 -7.48 -26.28 -1.08
C ALA A 434 -7.38 -25.33 -2.29
N GLY A 435 -6.29 -25.36 -3.05
CA GLY A 435 -6.15 -24.67 -4.33
C GLY A 435 -4.69 -24.58 -4.81
N LEU A 436 -4.46 -23.98 -5.96
CA LEU A 436 -3.16 -23.75 -6.59
C LEU A 436 -2.71 -22.30 -6.38
N CYS A 437 -1.46 -22.10 -5.93
CA CYS A 437 -0.83 -20.77 -5.99
C CYS A 437 -0.11 -20.57 -7.34
N GLY A 438 0.48 -19.39 -7.56
CA GLY A 438 1.15 -19.05 -8.82
C GLY A 438 2.18 -20.06 -9.29
N SER A 439 3.08 -20.50 -8.39
CA SER A 439 4.06 -21.55 -8.68
C SER A 439 3.39 -22.89 -9.00
N GLY A 440 2.32 -23.24 -8.29
CA GLY A 440 1.53 -24.44 -8.57
C GLY A 440 0.85 -24.42 -9.93
N ILE A 441 0.31 -23.26 -10.34
CA ILE A 441 -0.28 -23.05 -11.66
C ILE A 441 0.77 -23.26 -12.75
N ALA A 442 1.93 -22.61 -12.63
CA ALA A 442 3.03 -22.79 -13.56
C ALA A 442 3.50 -24.26 -13.62
N SER A 443 3.62 -24.92 -12.46
CA SER A 443 4.01 -26.33 -12.36
C SER A 443 3.00 -27.24 -13.04
N VAL A 444 1.70 -27.06 -12.81
CA VAL A 444 0.64 -27.85 -13.45
C VAL A 444 0.69 -27.72 -14.96
N ILE A 445 0.78 -26.50 -15.49
CA ILE A 445 0.80 -26.27 -16.94
C ILE A 445 2.03 -26.95 -17.56
N ALA A 446 3.20 -26.79 -16.93
CA ALA A 446 4.44 -27.41 -17.39
C ALA A 446 4.33 -28.95 -17.41
N GLU A 447 3.78 -29.57 -16.37
CA GLU A 447 3.63 -31.03 -16.33
C GLU A 447 2.60 -31.54 -17.34
N LEU A 448 1.46 -30.86 -17.50
CA LEU A 448 0.44 -31.23 -18.48
C LEU A 448 0.98 -31.20 -19.92
N LEU A 449 1.81 -30.21 -20.26
CA LEU A 449 2.51 -30.13 -21.54
C LEU A 449 3.50 -31.28 -21.71
N LYS A 450 4.29 -31.61 -20.66
CA LYS A 450 5.27 -32.72 -20.73
C LYS A 450 4.62 -34.07 -21.00
N VAL A 451 3.44 -34.32 -20.44
CA VAL A 451 2.73 -35.60 -20.62
C VAL A 451 1.77 -35.59 -21.81
N GLY A 452 1.71 -34.50 -22.58
CA GLY A 452 0.89 -34.38 -23.79
C GLY A 452 -0.62 -34.29 -23.55
N ILE A 453 -1.04 -33.83 -22.36
CA ILE A 453 -2.46 -33.53 -22.08
C ILE A 453 -2.84 -32.16 -22.63
N LEU A 454 -1.91 -31.20 -22.63
CA LEU A 454 -2.04 -29.87 -23.23
C LEU A 454 -1.16 -29.71 -24.47
#